data_AF-A0A9X9LU51-F1
#
_entry.id   AF-A0A9X9LU51-F1
#
_cell.length_a   1.000
_cell.length_b   1.000
_cell.length_c   1.000
_cell.angle_alpha   90.00
_cell.angle_beta   90.00
_cell.angle_gamma   90.00
#
_symmetry.space_group_name_H-M   'P 1'
#
loop_
_entity.id
_entity.type
_entity.pdbx_description
1 polymer ?
#
loop_
_entity_poly.entity_id
_entity_poly.type
_entity_poly.pdbx_seq_one_letter_code
_entity_poly.pdbx_strand_id
1 'polypeptide(L)'
;MHPSLFLAVLCLGIASAAPQLDQSLDARWSQWKAAHKRLYNKDEEGRRRTVWEMNLKVIEQHNQEYSQGKHSFTMAMNDFGDLVS
;
A
#
# COMPACT_ATOMS: atom_id res chain seq x y z
N MET A 1 40.70 15.63 -21.19
CA MET A 1 39.41 15.16 -20.64
C MET A 1 39.46 15.29 -19.14
N HIS A 2 38.51 16.01 -18.54
CA HIS A 2 38.59 16.51 -17.17
C HIS A 2 37.99 15.46 -16.21
N PRO A 3 38.79 14.85 -15.31
CA PRO A 3 38.33 13.79 -14.40
C PRO A 3 37.20 14.25 -13.47
N SER A 4 37.06 15.56 -13.28
CA SER A 4 36.06 16.20 -12.41
C SER A 4 34.61 16.08 -12.90
N LEU A 5 34.37 15.77 -14.19
CA LEU A 5 33.00 15.54 -14.69
C LEU A 5 32.42 14.19 -14.23
N PHE A 6 33.26 13.22 -13.89
CA PHE A 6 32.79 11.89 -13.48
C PHE A 6 32.27 11.83 -12.04
N LEU A 7 32.69 12.75 -11.16
CA LEU A 7 32.22 12.79 -9.77
C LEU A 7 30.83 13.43 -9.60
N ALA A 8 30.38 14.26 -10.54
CA ALA A 8 29.10 14.96 -10.41
C ALA A 8 27.87 14.07 -10.69
N VAL A 9 28.06 12.88 -11.27
CA VAL A 9 26.95 11.98 -11.66
C VAL A 9 26.56 11.00 -10.54
N LEU A 10 27.39 10.83 -9.50
CA LEU A 10 27.12 9.90 -8.39
C LEU A 10 26.25 10.50 -7.26
N CYS A 11 25.45 11.53 -7.56
CA CYS A 11 24.43 12.07 -6.66
C CYS A 11 23.00 11.83 -7.19
N LEU A 12 22.83 10.91 -8.14
CA LEU A 12 21.52 10.49 -8.64
C LEU A 12 20.79 9.66 -7.57
N GLY A 13 20.05 10.39 -6.72
CA GLY A 13 18.80 9.96 -6.09
C GLY A 13 18.86 8.66 -5.29
N ILE A 14 19.09 8.77 -3.99
CA ILE A 14 18.59 7.75 -3.06
C ILE A 14 17.05 7.85 -3.14
N ALA A 15 16.44 7.03 -3.98
CA ALA A 15 14.99 6.88 -4.00
C ALA A 15 14.56 6.38 -2.62
N SER A 16 13.69 7.13 -1.95
CA SER A 16 13.15 6.74 -0.66
C SER A 16 12.46 5.39 -0.78
N ALA A 17 12.85 4.42 0.04
CA ALA A 17 12.21 3.10 0.12
C ALA A 17 10.84 3.14 0.85
N ALA A 18 10.33 4.33 1.19
CA ALA A 18 9.03 4.47 1.81
C ALA A 18 7.93 3.97 0.85
N PRO A 19 6.98 3.15 1.33
CA PRO A 19 5.82 2.76 0.54
C PRO A 19 5.10 3.99 0.02
N GLN A 20 4.99 4.10 -1.30
CA GLN A 20 4.16 5.13 -1.91
C GLN A 20 2.70 4.71 -1.78
N LEU A 21 1.91 5.54 -1.09
CA LEU A 21 0.47 5.34 -0.96
C LEU A 21 -0.23 5.70 -2.27
N ASP A 22 -1.18 4.86 -2.68
CA ASP A 22 -1.97 5.11 -3.88
C ASP A 22 -3.10 6.11 -3.59
N GLN A 23 -2.91 7.33 -4.08
CA GLN A 23 -3.87 8.44 -3.92
C GLN A 23 -5.24 8.12 -4.55
N SER A 24 -5.30 7.24 -5.55
CA SER A 24 -6.58 6.84 -6.16
C SER A 24 -7.47 6.07 -5.17
N LEU A 25 -6.88 5.50 -4.11
CA LEU A 25 -7.59 4.76 -3.08
C LEU A 25 -8.05 5.62 -1.90
N ASP A 26 -7.78 6.93 -1.88
CA ASP A 26 -8.05 7.79 -0.72
C ASP A 26 -9.53 7.87 -0.35
N ALA A 27 -10.40 7.90 -1.37
CA ALA A 27 -11.84 7.85 -1.17
C ALA A 27 -12.28 6.52 -0.53
N ARG A 28 -11.74 5.39 -1.01
CA ARG A 28 -12.04 4.04 -0.48
C ARG A 28 -11.55 3.89 0.96
N TRP A 29 -10.35 4.38 1.25
CA TRP A 29 -9.81 4.40 2.61
C TRP A 29 -10.65 5.22 3.57
N SER A 30 -11.06 6.42 3.16
CA SER A 30 -11.92 7.29 3.97
C SER A 30 -13.28 6.63 4.26
N GLN A 31 -13.88 6.00 3.25
CA GLN A 31 -15.13 5.24 3.40
C GLN A 31 -14.96 4.03 4.33
N TRP A 32 -13.90 3.25 4.16
CA TRP A 32 -13.60 2.10 5.01
C TRP A 32 -13.40 2.52 6.47
N LYS A 33 -12.60 3.56 6.72
CA LYS A 33 -12.42 4.11 8.07
C LYS A 33 -13.74 4.55 8.69
N ALA A 34 -14.60 5.23 7.94
CA ALA A 34 -15.92 5.65 8.42
C ALA A 34 -16.81 4.44 8.77
N ALA A 35 -16.86 3.43 7.89
CA ALA A 35 -17.63 2.21 8.10
C ALA A 35 -17.18 1.43 9.36
N HIS A 36 -15.87 1.42 9.65
CA HIS A 36 -15.29 0.70 10.78
C HIS A 36 -14.91 1.59 11.97
N LYS A 37 -15.38 2.85 11.98
CA LYS A 37 -15.19 3.84 13.05
C LYS A 37 -13.71 4.01 13.45
N ARG A 38 -12.82 4.06 12.46
CA ARG A 38 -11.37 4.23 12.66
C ARG A 38 -11.00 5.70 12.78
N LEU A 39 -10.20 6.01 13.79
CA LEU A 39 -9.61 7.33 14.01
C LEU A 39 -8.15 7.13 14.45
N TYR A 40 -7.23 7.70 13.67
CA TYR A 40 -5.79 7.58 13.93
C TYR A 40 -5.18 8.97 14.04
N ASN A 41 -4.07 9.07 14.77
CA ASN A 41 -3.21 10.26 14.73
C ASN A 41 -2.36 10.26 13.44
N LYS A 42 -1.65 11.36 13.17
CA LYS A 42 -0.87 11.53 11.93
C LYS A 42 0.22 10.46 11.77
N ASP A 43 0.83 10.03 12.86
CA ASP A 43 1.93 9.06 12.84
C ASP A 43 1.43 7.65 12.54
N GLU A 44 0.25 7.29 13.07
CA GLU A 44 -0.36 5.98 12.86
C GLU A 44 -1.08 5.87 11.51
N GLU A 45 -1.74 6.94 11.05
CA GLU A 45 -2.56 6.98 9.83
C GLU A 45 -1.80 6.44 8.61
N GLY A 46 -0.57 6.91 8.38
CA GLY A 46 0.24 6.46 7.23
C GLY A 46 0.60 4.98 7.30
N ARG A 47 0.93 4.47 8.51
CA ARG A 47 1.26 3.06 8.72
C ARG A 47 0.02 2.18 8.49
N ARG A 48 -1.14 2.57 9.02
CA ARG A 48 -2.40 1.84 8.86
C ARG A 48 -2.85 1.83 7.41
N ARG A 49 -2.74 2.97 6.73
CA ARG A 49 -3.03 3.10 5.30
C ARG A 49 -2.16 2.17 4.45
N THR A 50 -0.86 2.09 4.76
CA THR A 50 0.08 1.18 4.09
C THR A 50 -0.35 -0.29 4.23
N VAL A 51 -0.67 -0.72 5.45
CA VAL A 51 -1.11 -2.10 5.72
C VAL A 51 -2.43 -2.40 5.01
N TRP A 52 -3.37 -1.45 5.04
CA TRP A 52 -4.65 -1.58 4.36
C TRP A 52 -4.52 -1.75 2.85
N GLU A 53 -3.65 -0.96 2.19
CA GLU A 53 -3.40 -1.10 0.75
C GLU A 53 -2.70 -2.42 0.42
N MET A 54 -1.79 -2.89 1.27
CA MET A 54 -1.14 -4.19 1.11
C MET A 54 -2.17 -5.32 1.18
N ASN A 55 -3.05 -5.31 2.19
CA ASN A 55 -4.10 -6.31 2.34
C ASN A 55 -5.11 -6.24 1.20
N LEU A 56 -5.41 -5.04 0.68
CA LEU A 56 -6.26 -4.89 -0.50
C LEU A 56 -5.65 -5.59 -1.73
N LYS A 57 -4.35 -5.41 -1.97
CA LYS A 57 -3.64 -6.08 -3.08
C LYS A 57 -3.66 -7.61 -2.93
N VAL A 58 -3.50 -8.11 -1.70
CA VAL A 58 -3.62 -9.55 -1.41
C VAL A 58 -5.01 -10.06 -1.76
N ILE A 59 -6.07 -9.35 -1.37
CA ILE A 59 -7.45 -9.71 -1.68
C ILE A 59 -7.70 -9.71 -3.19
N GLU A 60 -7.25 -8.67 -3.90
CA GLU A 60 -7.42 -8.54 -5.35
C GLU A 60 -6.71 -9.67 -6.10
N GLN A 61 -5.46 -9.96 -5.73
CA GLN A 61 -4.69 -11.07 -6.30
C GLN A 61 -5.33 -12.44 -6.03
N HIS A 62 -5.75 -12.70 -4.79
CA HIS A 62 -6.42 -13.95 -4.43
C HIS A 62 -7.71 -14.13 -5.23
N ASN A 63 -8.51 -13.08 -5.38
CA ASN A 63 -9.77 -13.15 -6.13
C ASN A 63 -9.55 -13.30 -7.63
N GLN A 64 -8.47 -12.73 -8.18
CA GLN A 64 -8.04 -13.01 -9.55
C GLN A 64 -7.68 -14.50 -9.70
N GLU A 65 -6.93 -15.08 -8.77
CA GLU A 65 -6.59 -16.50 -8.78
C GLU A 65 -7.80 -17.41 -8.58
N TYR A 66 -8.78 -17.01 -7.75
CA TYR A 66 -10.07 -17.69 -7.63
C TYR A 66 -10.79 -17.79 -8.98
N SER A 67 -10.83 -16.69 -9.75
CA SER A 67 -11.45 -16.69 -11.09
C SER A 67 -10.73 -17.60 -12.10
N GLN A 68 -9.48 -17.97 -11.82
CA GLN A 68 -8.70 -18.96 -12.57
C GLN A 68 -8.85 -20.39 -12.03
N GLY A 69 -9.70 -20.61 -11.02
CA GLY A 69 -9.93 -21.90 -10.39
C GLY A 69 -8.82 -22.36 -9.43
N LYS A 70 -7.92 -21.46 -8.99
CA LYS A 70 -6.80 -21.81 -8.09
C LYS A 70 -7.19 -21.82 -6.61
N HIS A 71 -8.29 -21.15 -6.26
CA HIS A 71 -8.84 -21.09 -4.91
C HIS A 71 -10.32 -21.51 -4.92
N SER A 72 -10.81 -21.99 -3.79
CA SER A 72 -12.21 -22.43 -3.61
C SER A 72 -13.11 -21.38 -2.96
N PHE A 73 -12.56 -20.23 -2.56
CA PHE A 73 -13.28 -19.14 -1.91
C PHE A 73 -12.78 -17.79 -2.42
N THR A 74 -13.50 -16.72 -2.06
CA THR A 74 -13.09 -15.33 -2.31
C THR A 74 -12.85 -14.60 -1.00
N MET A 75 -12.06 -13.54 -1.05
CA MET A 75 -11.79 -12.65 0.07
C MET A 75 -12.45 -11.29 -0.17
N ALA A 76 -12.71 -10.57 0.92
CA ALA A 76 -13.18 -9.19 0.88
C ALA A 76 -12.49 -8.38 1.97
N MET A 77 -12.39 -7.07 1.75
CA MET A 77 -11.87 -6.15 2.76
C MET A 77 -12.81 -6.12 3.96
N ASN A 78 -12.27 -6.27 5.17
CA ASN A 78 -13.03 -6.30 6.43
C ASN A 78 -12.42 -5.36 7.47
N ASP A 79 -12.90 -5.42 8.72
CA ASP A 79 -12.46 -4.60 9.83
C ASP A 79 -11.00 -4.84 10.25
N PHE A 80 -10.42 -5.99 9.91
CA PHE A 80 -9.01 -6.31 10.13
C PHE A 80 -8.09 -5.80 9.02
N GLY A 81 -8.63 -5.04 8.06
CA GLY A 81 -7.91 -4.57 6.87
C GLY A 81 -6.62 -3.81 7.16
N ASP A 82 -6.51 -3.11 8.29
CA ASP A 82 -5.33 -2.32 8.69
C ASP A 82 -4.40 -3.05 9.68
N LEU A 83 -4.58 -4.36 9.87
CA LEU A 83 -3.75 -5.20 10.72
C LEU A 83 -2.77 -6.02 9.89
N VAL A 84 -1.61 -6.28 10.49
CA VAL A 84 -0.64 -7.25 9.98
C VAL A 84 -0.90 -8.59 10.68
N SER A 85 -0.65 -9.69 9.98
CA SER A 85 -0.57 -11.01 10.61
C SER A 85 0.74 -11.18 11.38
#